data_AF-A0A195D9V0-F1
#
_entry.id   AF-A0A195D9V0-F1
#
_cell.length_a   1.000
_cell.length_b   1.000
_cell.length_c   1.000
_cell.angle_alpha   90.00
_cell.angle_beta   90.00
_cell.angle_gamma   90.00
#
_symmetry.space_group_name_H-M   'P 1'
#
loop_
_entity.id
_entity.type
_entity.pdbx_description
1 polymer ?
#
loop_
_entity_poly.entity_id
_entity_poly.type
_entity_poly.pdbx_seq_one_letter_code
_entity_poly.pdbx_strand_id
1 'polypeptide(L)'
;MSHIKTLPLLDGTKVIVIDEDIEAAYATALIAGWIHAWKEKSSDYSIDLVSFSDPKTWYNTQPLTPTKVTIHDYFSIQPTENAEKQDSENLDHALKNIKMKPQNTVVVNCLGSLVVYVGLEKAIRFIEKLSKQVSQLICIYRRDFMKIKVPAMETFGTTYVKLEKFTGNSSTNNIIYIAQLTHRKSGGSVICQTEIIKQDIKSYQITVEKVTVPSICKTETEPVKIETSFRTEISAQEMEQRDKTPLPYTLNTTNTSKIFYQPEDVDDIDEEDPDDDLCI
;
A
#
# COMPACT_ATOMS: atom_id res chain seq x y z
N MET A 1 12.03 15.77 6.17
CA MET A 1 12.55 14.70 5.30
C MET A 1 11.55 14.42 4.18
N SER A 2 12.02 14.18 2.95
CA SER A 2 11.15 13.72 1.85
C SER A 2 10.81 12.25 2.08
N HIS A 3 9.53 11.91 1.98
CA HIS A 3 9.08 10.54 2.18
C HIS A 3 9.20 9.70 0.91
N ILE A 4 9.06 10.29 -0.29
CA ILE A 4 9.17 9.53 -1.54
C ILE A 4 10.59 9.04 -1.81
N LYS A 5 11.61 9.85 -1.51
CA LYS A 5 13.01 9.44 -1.74
C LYS A 5 13.41 8.23 -0.88
N THR A 6 12.90 8.15 0.35
CA THR A 6 13.19 7.06 1.29
C THR A 6 12.06 6.05 1.39
N LEU A 7 11.04 6.16 0.54
CA LEU A 7 9.78 5.42 0.67
C LEU A 7 9.99 3.92 0.81
N PRO A 8 10.80 3.27 -0.03
CA PRO A 8 10.91 1.83 0.04
C PRO A 8 11.72 1.33 1.25
N LEU A 9 12.30 2.25 2.02
CA LEU A 9 13.04 1.98 3.25
C LEU A 9 12.22 2.34 4.50
N LEU A 10 10.98 2.82 4.34
CA LEU A 10 10.10 3.09 5.48
C LEU A 10 9.62 1.78 6.09
N ASP A 11 9.51 1.78 7.41
CA ASP A 11 9.01 0.65 8.18
C ASP A 11 7.60 0.23 7.71
N GLY A 12 7.36 -1.07 7.62
CA GLY A 12 6.10 -1.63 7.14
C GLY A 12 5.87 -1.54 5.62
N THR A 13 6.81 -1.01 4.83
CA THR A 13 6.66 -0.90 3.36
C THR A 13 6.91 -2.24 2.66
N LYS A 14 5.87 -3.07 2.61
CA LYS A 14 5.91 -4.41 2.00
C LYS A 14 5.38 -4.43 0.56
N VAL A 15 4.23 -3.80 0.32
CA VAL A 15 3.60 -3.74 -1.00
C VAL A 15 3.37 -2.29 -1.40
N ILE A 16 4.03 -1.85 -2.46
CA ILE A 16 3.93 -0.51 -3.02
C ILE A 16 3.15 -0.60 -4.33
N VAL A 17 2.05 0.15 -4.43
CA VAL A 17 1.32 0.33 -5.68
C VAL A 17 1.65 1.72 -6.22
N ILE A 18 2.22 1.78 -7.42
CA ILE A 18 2.47 3.03 -8.14
C ILE A 18 1.40 3.18 -9.20
N ASP A 19 0.54 4.16 -9.04
CA ASP A 19 -0.57 4.45 -9.92
C ASP A 19 -0.20 5.61 -10.87
N GLU A 20 0.00 5.29 -12.14
CA GLU A 20 0.41 6.24 -13.16
C GLU A 20 -0.63 6.43 -14.27
N ASP A 21 -0.59 7.63 -14.87
CA ASP A 21 -1.41 7.98 -16.03
C ASP A 21 -0.65 7.79 -17.34
N ILE A 22 -1.38 7.77 -18.46
CA ILE A 22 -0.76 7.84 -19.79
C ILE A 22 0.02 9.14 -19.99
N GLU A 23 -0.48 10.25 -19.44
CA GLU A 23 0.19 11.55 -19.48
C GLU A 23 1.29 11.69 -18.41
N ALA A 24 1.40 10.73 -17.50
CA ALA A 24 2.28 10.77 -16.33
C ALA A 24 2.97 9.42 -16.07
N ALA A 25 3.43 8.75 -17.13
CA ALA A 25 4.08 7.44 -17.09
C ALA A 25 5.52 7.51 -16.53
N TYR A 26 5.64 7.86 -15.25
CA TYR A 26 6.91 8.13 -14.57
C TYR A 26 7.32 7.02 -13.59
N ALA A 27 6.56 5.93 -13.44
CA ALA A 27 6.83 4.89 -12.46
C ALA A 27 8.19 4.21 -12.68
N THR A 28 8.54 3.88 -13.92
CA THR A 28 9.84 3.30 -14.27
C THR A 28 11.01 4.22 -13.91
N ALA A 29 10.86 5.53 -14.15
CA ALA A 29 11.87 6.51 -13.76
C ALA A 29 12.00 6.60 -12.24
N LEU A 30 10.89 6.68 -11.52
CA LEU A 30 10.86 6.71 -10.06
C LEU A 30 11.55 5.47 -9.45
N ILE A 31 11.20 4.28 -9.92
CA ILE A 31 11.80 3.01 -9.49
C ILE A 31 13.31 3.01 -9.76
N ALA A 32 13.76 3.49 -10.91
CA ALA A 32 15.19 3.57 -11.21
C ALA A 32 15.95 4.50 -10.25
N GLY A 33 15.31 5.60 -9.83
CA GLY A 33 15.85 6.47 -8.78
C GLY A 33 15.95 5.77 -7.42
N TRP A 34 14.97 4.93 -7.07
CA TRP A 34 15.05 4.08 -5.86
C TRP A 34 16.15 3.03 -5.95
N ILE A 35 16.30 2.36 -7.09
CA ILE A 35 17.36 1.38 -7.33
C ILE A 35 18.74 2.01 -7.16
N HIS A 36 18.92 3.23 -7.68
CA HIS A 36 20.15 3.99 -7.47
C HIS A 36 20.43 4.21 -5.97
N ALA A 37 19.41 4.66 -5.22
CA ALA A 37 19.53 4.90 -3.79
C ALA A 37 19.76 3.62 -2.94
N TRP A 38 19.20 2.48 -3.33
CA TRP A 38 19.43 1.21 -2.65
C TRP A 38 20.85 0.69 -2.85
N LYS A 39 21.39 0.81 -4.07
CA LYS A 39 22.73 0.34 -4.39
C LYS A 39 23.82 1.10 -3.63
N GLU A 40 23.62 2.40 -3.39
CA GLU A 40 24.51 3.18 -2.53
C GLU A 40 24.57 2.64 -1.09
N LYS A 41 23.49 2.00 -0.63
CA LYS A 41 23.40 1.46 0.75
C LYS A 41 23.80 0.00 0.86
N SER A 42 23.56 -0.82 -0.15
CA SER A 42 23.86 -2.26 -0.12
C SER A 42 24.15 -2.81 -1.51
N SER A 43 25.30 -3.44 -1.68
CA SER A 43 25.70 -4.09 -2.94
C SER A 43 24.91 -5.35 -3.27
N ASP A 44 24.32 -5.97 -2.25
CA ASP A 44 23.73 -7.31 -2.33
C ASP A 44 22.22 -7.29 -2.65
N TYR A 45 21.68 -6.10 -2.91
CA TYR A 45 20.26 -5.91 -3.19
C TYR A 45 19.90 -6.53 -4.56
N SER A 46 18.97 -7.49 -4.55
CA SER A 46 18.48 -8.12 -5.78
C SER A 46 17.13 -7.54 -6.18
N ILE A 47 16.97 -7.28 -7.48
CA ILE A 47 15.73 -6.79 -8.07
C ILE A 47 15.34 -7.73 -9.21
N ASP A 48 14.13 -8.26 -9.13
CA ASP A 48 13.49 -9.02 -10.19
C ASP A 48 12.38 -8.17 -10.82
N LEU A 49 12.38 -8.05 -12.14
CA LEU A 49 11.32 -7.39 -12.91
C LEU A 49 10.48 -8.44 -13.63
N VAL A 50 9.19 -8.50 -13.30
CA VAL A 50 8.21 -9.35 -13.96
C VAL A 50 7.46 -8.49 -14.97
N SER A 51 7.70 -8.75 -16.25
CA SER A 51 7.16 -7.97 -17.35
C SER A 51 5.97 -8.67 -18.00
N PHE A 52 4.79 -8.05 -17.94
CA PHE A 52 3.56 -8.50 -18.60
C PHE A 52 3.11 -7.59 -19.74
N SER A 53 3.77 -6.45 -19.93
CA SER A 53 3.35 -5.45 -20.93
C SER A 53 4.39 -5.05 -21.94
N ASP A 54 5.67 -5.30 -21.66
CA ASP A 54 6.77 -4.85 -22.49
C ASP A 54 7.74 -6.01 -22.73
N PRO A 55 8.27 -6.17 -23.95
CA PRO A 55 9.25 -7.20 -24.23
C PRO A 55 10.56 -6.91 -23.50
N LYS A 56 11.36 -7.95 -23.21
CA LYS A 56 12.68 -7.80 -22.56
C LYS A 56 13.59 -6.77 -23.24
N THR A 57 13.49 -6.65 -24.57
CA THR A 57 14.30 -5.72 -25.37
C THR A 57 14.06 -4.25 -25.05
N TRP A 58 12.87 -3.91 -24.52
CA TRP A 58 12.50 -2.56 -24.12
C TRP A 58 13.39 -2.01 -22.99
N TYR A 59 13.89 -2.91 -22.14
CA TYR A 59 14.72 -2.56 -20.97
C TYR A 59 16.21 -2.45 -21.28
N ASN A 60 16.64 -2.74 -22.52
CA ASN A 60 18.05 -2.64 -22.89
C ASN A 60 18.58 -1.19 -22.93
N THR A 61 17.69 -0.22 -23.21
CA THR A 61 18.03 1.20 -23.36
C THR A 61 17.44 2.07 -22.26
N GLN A 62 16.72 1.46 -21.33
CA GLN A 62 15.91 2.13 -20.32
C GLN A 62 16.56 2.09 -18.92
N PRO A 63 16.00 2.83 -17.95
CA PRO A 63 16.61 3.03 -16.63
C PRO A 63 16.91 1.73 -15.85
N LEU A 64 16.17 0.66 -16.18
CA LEU A 64 16.25 -0.67 -15.58
C LEU A 64 17.14 -1.59 -16.42
N THR A 65 18.45 -1.30 -16.48
CA THR A 65 19.35 -2.11 -17.31
C THR A 65 19.53 -3.54 -16.76
N PRO A 66 19.67 -4.55 -17.65
CA PRO A 66 19.74 -5.97 -17.26
C PRO A 66 20.92 -6.34 -16.36
N THR A 67 21.97 -5.51 -16.31
CA THR A 67 23.12 -5.72 -15.41
C THR A 67 22.77 -5.53 -13.94
N LYS A 68 21.63 -4.89 -13.65
CA LYS A 68 21.18 -4.56 -12.28
C LYS A 68 19.87 -5.24 -11.90
N VAL A 69 19.13 -5.77 -12.88
CA VAL A 69 17.77 -6.29 -12.71
C VAL A 69 17.62 -7.59 -13.48
N THR A 70 17.11 -8.63 -12.83
CA THR A 70 16.76 -9.88 -13.50
C THR A 70 15.37 -9.74 -14.12
N ILE A 71 15.29 -9.81 -15.45
CA ILE A 71 14.03 -9.58 -16.17
C ILE A 71 13.41 -10.93 -16.54
N HIS A 72 12.18 -11.14 -16.07
CA HIS A 72 11.31 -12.25 -16.41
C HIS A 72 10.24 -11.75 -17.40
N ASP A 73 10.39 -12.13 -18.66
CA ASP A 73 9.52 -11.68 -19.76
C ASP A 73 8.36 -12.65 -19.95
N TYR A 74 7.17 -12.24 -19.50
CA TYR A 74 5.91 -12.95 -19.70
C TYR A 74 5.07 -12.33 -20.82
N PHE A 75 5.48 -11.18 -21.37
CA PHE A 75 4.82 -10.54 -22.50
C PHE A 75 5.05 -11.32 -23.80
N SER A 76 6.26 -11.82 -24.00
CA SER A 76 6.65 -12.52 -25.24
C SER A 76 6.21 -13.99 -25.30
N ILE A 77 5.50 -14.51 -24.28
CA ILE A 77 5.03 -15.89 -24.25
C ILE A 77 3.84 -16.04 -25.20
N GLN A 78 3.96 -16.93 -26.19
CA GLN A 78 2.87 -17.16 -27.14
C GLN A 78 1.71 -17.91 -26.47
N PRO A 79 0.45 -17.44 -26.60
CA PRO A 79 -0.70 -18.18 -26.15
C PRO A 79 -0.86 -19.45 -27.00
N THR A 80 -0.84 -20.62 -26.38
CA THR A 80 -1.19 -21.88 -27.06
C THR A 80 -2.67 -22.20 -26.86
N GLU A 81 -3.21 -23.17 -27.61
CA GLU A 81 -4.66 -23.48 -27.68
C GLU A 81 -5.33 -23.86 -26.34
N ASN A 82 -4.56 -24.10 -25.27
CA ASN A 82 -5.05 -24.36 -23.89
C ASN A 82 -4.72 -23.22 -22.91
N ALA A 83 -5.12 -21.99 -23.25
CA ALA A 83 -4.76 -20.77 -22.53
C ALA A 83 -5.02 -20.83 -21.00
N GLU A 84 -6.20 -21.25 -20.54
CA GLU A 84 -6.55 -21.12 -19.11
C GLU A 84 -5.72 -21.98 -18.13
N LYS A 85 -5.40 -23.23 -18.54
CA LYS A 85 -4.53 -24.11 -17.74
C LYS A 85 -3.08 -23.63 -17.79
N GLN A 86 -2.65 -23.19 -18.99
CA GLN A 86 -1.32 -22.67 -19.21
C GLN A 86 -1.08 -21.37 -18.44
N ASP A 87 -2.07 -20.48 -18.31
CA ASP A 87 -1.93 -19.22 -17.57
C ASP A 87 -1.63 -19.46 -16.09
N SER A 88 -2.31 -20.43 -15.49
CA SER A 88 -2.10 -20.78 -14.08
C SER A 88 -0.73 -21.42 -13.88
N GLU A 89 -0.33 -22.31 -14.80
CA GLU A 89 1.01 -22.92 -14.81
C GLU A 89 2.12 -21.88 -15.03
N ASN A 90 1.90 -20.88 -15.91
CA ASN A 90 2.83 -19.79 -16.18
C ASN A 90 3.02 -18.91 -14.94
N LEU A 91 1.95 -18.58 -14.22
CA LEU A 91 2.03 -17.82 -12.97
C LEU A 91 2.73 -18.62 -11.87
N ASP A 92 2.43 -19.91 -11.72
CA ASP A 92 3.11 -20.77 -10.76
C ASP A 92 4.59 -20.96 -11.11
N HIS A 93 4.92 -21.05 -12.40
CA HIS A 93 6.30 -21.04 -12.88
C HIS A 93 6.99 -19.71 -12.57
N ALA A 94 6.30 -18.58 -12.71
CA ALA A 94 6.81 -17.28 -12.31
C ALA A 94 7.14 -17.21 -10.82
N LEU A 95 6.22 -17.68 -9.97
CA LEU A 95 6.46 -17.77 -8.52
C LEU A 95 7.67 -18.64 -8.19
N LYS A 96 7.85 -19.77 -8.89
CA LYS A 96 9.00 -20.68 -8.67
C LYS A 96 10.34 -20.10 -9.13
N ASN A 97 10.35 -19.29 -10.19
CA ASN A 97 11.58 -18.73 -10.76
C ASN A 97 12.11 -17.51 -10.01
N ILE A 98 11.22 -16.80 -9.30
CA ILE A 98 11.60 -15.67 -8.45
C ILE A 98 12.35 -16.24 -7.25
N LYS A 99 13.67 -16.01 -7.22
CA LYS A 99 14.53 -16.57 -6.18
C LYS A 99 14.21 -15.89 -4.84
N MET A 100 13.93 -16.70 -3.82
CA MET A 100 13.86 -16.22 -2.44
C MET A 100 15.25 -15.81 -1.97
N LYS A 101 15.50 -14.50 -1.93
CA LYS A 101 16.70 -13.90 -1.35
C LYS A 101 16.27 -12.99 -0.19
N PRO A 102 17.08 -12.86 0.87
CA PRO A 102 16.70 -12.08 2.06
C PRO A 102 16.44 -10.60 1.77
N GLN A 103 17.02 -10.04 0.69
CA GLN A 103 16.78 -8.69 0.20
C GLN A 103 16.40 -8.72 -1.28
N ASN A 104 15.19 -9.20 -1.56
CA ASN A 104 14.63 -9.20 -2.91
C ASN A 104 13.48 -8.19 -3.02
N THR A 105 13.57 -7.30 -4.02
CA THR A 105 12.43 -6.50 -4.48
C THR A 105 11.96 -7.01 -5.82
N VAL A 106 10.67 -7.33 -5.89
CA VAL A 106 10.05 -7.68 -7.16
C VAL A 106 9.26 -6.49 -7.67
N VAL A 107 9.45 -6.18 -8.94
CA VAL A 107 8.69 -5.16 -9.65
C VAL A 107 7.78 -5.85 -10.66
N VAL A 108 6.48 -5.63 -10.54
CA VAL A 108 5.48 -6.04 -11.55
C VAL A 108 5.18 -4.82 -12.40
N ASN A 109 5.56 -4.88 -13.68
CA ASN A 109 5.63 -3.70 -14.54
C ASN A 109 4.26 -3.12 -14.95
N CYS A 110 3.19 -3.92 -14.91
CA CYS A 110 1.84 -3.49 -15.25
C CYS A 110 0.81 -4.47 -14.69
N LEU A 111 0.24 -4.15 -13.53
CA LEU A 111 -0.88 -4.89 -12.95
C LEU A 111 -2.10 -4.89 -13.87
N GLY A 112 -2.27 -3.81 -14.66
CA GLY A 112 -3.33 -3.70 -15.66
C GLY A 112 -3.29 -4.82 -16.70
N SER A 113 -2.13 -5.00 -17.32
CA SER A 113 -1.91 -6.05 -18.32
C SER A 113 -2.03 -7.45 -17.71
N LEU A 114 -1.56 -7.65 -16.47
CA LEU A 114 -1.73 -8.92 -15.76
C LEU A 114 -3.23 -9.26 -15.56
N VAL A 115 -4.03 -8.30 -15.11
CA VAL A 115 -5.48 -8.50 -14.94
C VAL A 115 -6.18 -8.78 -16.27
N VAL A 116 -5.76 -8.14 -17.37
CA VAL A 116 -6.28 -8.45 -18.71
C VAL A 116 -5.85 -9.84 -19.16
N TYR A 117 -4.63 -10.27 -18.82
CA TYR A 117 -4.06 -11.55 -19.22
C TYR A 117 -4.73 -12.74 -18.51
N VAL A 118 -4.89 -12.71 -17.18
CA VAL A 118 -5.41 -13.86 -16.39
C VAL A 118 -6.76 -13.63 -15.70
N GLY A 119 -7.30 -12.41 -15.77
CA GLY A 119 -8.46 -11.99 -15.00
C GLY A 119 -8.11 -11.44 -13.61
N LEU A 120 -9.02 -10.64 -13.03
CA LEU A 120 -8.79 -9.92 -11.77
C LEU A 120 -8.52 -10.86 -10.59
N GLU A 121 -9.37 -11.87 -10.37
CA GLU A 121 -9.25 -12.79 -9.24
C GLU A 121 -7.89 -13.51 -9.23
N LYS A 122 -7.47 -14.04 -10.38
CA LYS A 122 -6.19 -14.75 -10.52
C LYS A 122 -5.00 -13.80 -10.35
N ALA A 123 -5.07 -12.60 -10.91
CA ALA A 123 -4.03 -11.59 -10.77
C ALA A 123 -3.83 -11.19 -9.30
N ILE A 124 -4.92 -10.90 -8.57
CA ILE A 124 -4.84 -10.53 -7.16
C ILE A 124 -4.26 -11.68 -6.32
N ARG A 125 -4.74 -12.92 -6.50
CA ARG A 125 -4.18 -14.08 -5.81
C ARG A 125 -2.70 -14.30 -6.10
N PHE A 126 -2.27 -14.08 -7.34
CA PHE A 126 -0.86 -14.15 -7.72
C PHE A 126 -0.03 -13.11 -6.97
N ILE A 127 -0.48 -11.85 -6.95
CA ILE A 127 0.20 -10.76 -6.24
C ILE A 127 0.26 -11.02 -4.73
N GLU A 128 -0.82 -11.51 -4.12
CA GLU A 128 -0.83 -11.89 -2.70
C GLU A 128 0.18 -13.00 -2.40
N LYS A 129 0.20 -14.07 -3.20
CA LYS A 129 1.19 -15.15 -3.06
C LYS A 129 2.61 -14.62 -3.21
N LEU A 130 2.86 -13.81 -4.24
CA LEU A 130 4.16 -13.21 -4.51
C LEU A 130 4.62 -12.32 -3.35
N SER A 131 3.73 -11.48 -2.81
CA SER A 131 4.03 -10.59 -1.68
C SER A 131 4.46 -11.33 -0.41
N LYS A 132 4.02 -12.59 -0.22
CA LYS A 132 4.42 -13.43 0.91
C LYS A 132 5.82 -14.02 0.72
N GLN A 133 6.29 -14.13 -0.52
CA GLN A 133 7.56 -14.76 -0.88
C GLN A 133 8.74 -13.78 -0.95
N VAL A 134 8.45 -12.50 -1.11
CA VAL A 134 9.46 -11.46 -1.38
C VAL A 134 9.51 -10.45 -0.23
N SER A 135 10.66 -9.81 -0.05
CA SER A 135 10.83 -8.81 1.01
C SER A 135 10.02 -7.54 0.71
N GLN A 136 9.99 -7.14 -0.56
CA GLN A 136 9.21 -6.00 -1.03
C GLN A 136 8.65 -6.26 -2.43
N LEU A 137 7.42 -5.81 -2.66
CA LEU A 137 6.74 -5.91 -3.94
C LEU A 137 6.32 -4.51 -4.41
N ILE A 138 6.65 -4.17 -5.64
CA ILE A 138 6.25 -2.93 -6.30
C ILE A 138 5.38 -3.30 -7.50
N CYS A 139 4.15 -2.80 -7.53
CA CYS A 139 3.23 -3.00 -8.64
C CYS A 139 2.97 -1.67 -9.32
N ILE A 140 3.18 -1.59 -10.64
CA ILE A 140 2.78 -0.43 -11.43
C ILE A 140 1.36 -0.67 -11.92
N TYR A 141 0.44 0.22 -11.58
CA TYR A 141 -0.93 0.24 -12.05
C TYR A 141 -1.09 1.41 -13.03
N ARG A 142 -1.44 1.09 -14.28
CA ARG A 142 -1.67 2.10 -15.33
C ARG A 142 -3.18 2.28 -15.53
N ARG A 143 -3.66 3.52 -15.43
CA ARG A 143 -5.10 3.85 -15.42
C ARG A 143 -5.79 3.71 -16.78
N ASP A 144 -5.03 3.59 -17.86
CA ASP A 144 -5.49 3.57 -19.25
C ASP A 144 -5.98 2.19 -19.74
N PHE A 145 -5.49 1.09 -19.16
CA PHE A 145 -5.76 -0.26 -19.68
C PHE A 145 -7.18 -0.80 -19.41
N MET A 146 -7.95 -0.23 -18.47
CA MET A 146 -9.21 -0.84 -18.07
C MET A 146 -10.42 0.09 -18.09
N LYS A 147 -11.45 -0.32 -18.85
CA LYS A 147 -12.82 0.18 -18.65
C LYS A 147 -13.36 -0.22 -17.26
N ILE A 148 -12.89 -1.35 -16.73
CA ILE A 148 -13.23 -1.86 -15.40
C ILE A 148 -12.18 -1.32 -14.43
N LYS A 149 -12.48 -0.22 -13.75
CA LYS A 149 -11.63 0.26 -12.66
C LYS A 149 -11.60 -0.82 -11.58
N VAL A 150 -10.40 -1.20 -11.14
CA VAL A 150 -10.27 -2.03 -9.93
C VAL A 150 -10.64 -1.13 -8.75
N PRO A 151 -11.71 -1.45 -8.01
CA PRO A 151 -12.16 -0.61 -6.92
C PRO A 151 -11.10 -0.57 -5.81
N ALA A 152 -10.96 0.61 -5.18
CA ALA A 152 -10.09 0.80 -4.03
C ALA A 152 -8.63 0.34 -4.23
N MET A 153 -8.04 0.58 -5.41
CA MET A 153 -6.64 0.20 -5.68
C MET A 153 -5.66 0.83 -4.66
N GLU A 154 -6.00 1.99 -4.11
CA GLU A 154 -5.26 2.66 -3.05
C GLU A 154 -5.20 1.87 -1.73
N THR A 155 -6.05 0.86 -1.53
CA THR A 155 -6.03 -0.02 -0.35
C THR A 155 -5.30 -1.34 -0.58
N PHE A 156 -4.89 -1.63 -1.82
CA PHE A 156 -4.32 -2.93 -2.17
C PHE A 156 -2.93 -3.18 -1.55
N GLY A 157 -2.13 -2.11 -1.39
CA GLY A 157 -0.81 -2.17 -0.78
C GLY A 157 -0.73 -1.51 0.59
N THR A 158 0.39 -1.74 1.29
CA THR A 158 0.79 -0.94 2.46
C THR A 158 1.07 0.51 2.07
N THR A 159 1.49 0.72 0.82
CA THR A 159 1.85 2.02 0.27
C THR A 159 1.23 2.19 -1.10
N TYR A 160 0.65 3.36 -1.34
CA TYR A 160 0.09 3.78 -2.61
C TYR A 160 0.70 5.12 -3.01
N VAL A 161 1.18 5.20 -4.25
CA VAL A 161 1.82 6.38 -4.83
C VAL A 161 1.10 6.72 -6.13
N LYS A 162 0.37 7.82 -6.15
CA LYS A 162 -0.26 8.33 -7.37
C LYS A 162 0.64 9.34 -8.05
N LEU A 163 0.97 9.10 -9.31
CA LEU A 163 1.78 9.98 -10.14
C LEU A 163 0.89 10.85 -11.04
N GLU A 164 1.21 12.14 -11.08
CA GLU A 164 0.52 13.17 -11.84
C GLU A 164 1.51 14.06 -12.57
N LYS A 165 1.12 14.55 -13.75
CA LYS A 165 1.93 15.45 -14.56
C LYS A 165 2.05 16.82 -13.89
N PHE A 166 3.26 17.35 -13.82
CA PHE A 166 3.47 18.72 -13.37
C PHE A 166 3.21 19.71 -14.52
N THR A 167 2.36 20.71 -14.30
CA THR A 167 1.93 21.69 -15.31
C THR A 167 2.77 22.97 -15.37
N GLY A 168 3.88 23.05 -14.61
CA GLY A 168 4.79 24.19 -14.64
C GLY A 168 5.94 24.04 -15.63
N ASN A 169 6.83 25.05 -15.67
CA ASN A 169 7.99 25.06 -16.56
C ASN A 169 8.96 23.93 -16.20
N SER A 170 9.19 23.01 -17.14
CA SER A 170 10.18 21.94 -17.02
C SER A 170 11.54 22.41 -17.54
N SER A 171 12.60 22.20 -16.77
CA SER A 171 13.98 22.31 -17.28
C SER A 171 14.30 21.15 -18.22
N THR A 172 15.09 21.37 -19.26
CA THR A 172 15.38 20.38 -20.33
C THR A 172 16.03 19.07 -19.85
N ASN A 173 16.68 19.07 -18.68
CA ASN A 173 17.43 17.91 -18.18
C ASN A 173 16.71 17.12 -17.07
N ASN A 174 15.57 17.62 -16.56
CA ASN A 174 14.88 16.99 -15.44
C ASN A 174 13.44 16.64 -15.82
N ILE A 175 13.02 15.46 -15.39
CA ILE A 175 11.62 15.07 -15.34
C ILE A 175 11.04 15.66 -14.05
N ILE A 176 9.93 16.38 -14.17
CA ILE A 176 9.23 16.97 -13.02
C ILE A 176 7.82 16.40 -12.98
N TYR A 177 7.44 15.83 -11.85
CA TYR A 177 6.13 15.24 -11.64
C TYR A 177 5.65 15.42 -10.21
N ILE A 178 4.35 15.32 -10.00
CA ILE A 178 3.72 15.35 -8.68
C ILE A 178 3.49 13.91 -8.26
N ALA A 179 3.78 13.62 -7.00
CA ALA A 179 3.53 12.31 -6.43
C ALA A 179 2.76 12.44 -5.10
N GLN A 180 1.58 11.84 -5.07
CA GLN A 180 0.72 11.75 -3.89
C GLN A 180 0.94 10.40 -3.23
N LEU A 181 1.46 10.43 -2.02
CA LEU A 181 1.80 9.28 -1.21
C LEU A 181 0.73 9.04 -0.16
N THR A 182 0.28 7.78 -0.05
CA THR A 182 -0.47 7.25 1.09
C THR A 182 0.27 6.02 1.62
N HIS A 183 0.71 6.03 2.87
CA HIS A 183 1.44 4.92 3.47
C HIS A 183 0.84 4.53 4.82
N ARG A 184 0.49 3.26 4.98
CA ARG A 184 -0.09 2.67 6.19
C ARG A 184 1.02 2.02 6.99
N LYS A 185 1.27 2.51 8.19
CA LYS A 185 2.26 1.93 9.10
C LYS A 185 1.69 0.68 9.78
N SER A 186 2.59 -0.18 10.27
CA SER A 186 2.26 -1.34 11.11
C SER A 186 1.41 -0.99 12.33
N GLY A 187 1.62 0.19 12.93
CA GLY A 187 0.84 0.70 14.06
C GLY A 187 -0.51 1.35 13.70
N GLY A 188 -1.02 1.16 12.48
CA GLY A 188 -2.34 1.65 12.05
C GLY A 188 -2.39 3.12 11.61
N SER A 189 -1.39 3.94 11.95
CA SER A 189 -1.33 5.33 11.48
C SER A 189 -1.11 5.42 9.96
N VAL A 190 -1.75 6.39 9.31
CA VAL A 190 -1.61 6.64 7.87
C VAL A 190 -0.86 7.96 7.62
N ILE A 191 0.14 7.92 6.75
CA ILE A 191 0.83 9.11 6.23
C ILE A 191 0.25 9.44 4.86
N CYS A 192 -0.31 10.64 4.71
CA CYS A 192 -0.73 11.19 3.43
C CYS A 192 0.11 12.42 3.11
N GLN A 193 0.80 12.43 1.97
CA GLN A 193 1.66 13.56 1.58
C GLN A 193 1.68 13.77 0.07
N THR A 194 1.72 15.02 -0.38
CA THR A 194 1.98 15.36 -1.78
C THR A 194 3.37 16.00 -1.91
N GLU A 195 4.19 15.53 -2.84
CA GLU A 195 5.53 16.05 -3.09
C GLU A 195 5.72 16.34 -4.59
N ILE A 196 6.43 17.42 -4.93
CA ILE A 196 6.93 17.64 -6.30
C ILE A 196 8.29 16.96 -6.39
N ILE A 197 8.40 16.04 -7.35
CA ILE A 197 9.61 15.28 -7.62
C ILE A 197 10.29 15.87 -8.84
N LYS A 198 11.58 16.20 -8.68
CA LYS A 198 12.48 16.61 -9.76
C LYS A 198 13.56 15.54 -9.88
N GLN A 199 13.59 14.87 -11.02
CA GLN A 199 14.48 13.75 -11.27
C GLN A 199 15.35 14.01 -12.50
N ASP A 200 16.67 13.91 -12.33
CA ASP A 200 17.62 14.06 -13.44
C ASP A 200 17.56 12.82 -14.36
N ILE A 201 17.49 13.05 -15.67
CA ILE A 201 17.27 11.98 -16.67
C ILE A 201 18.48 11.03 -16.77
N LYS A 202 19.70 11.51 -16.46
CA LYS A 202 20.93 10.73 -16.68
C LYS A 202 21.37 9.97 -15.43
N SER A 203 21.35 10.65 -14.28
CA SER A 203 21.77 10.13 -12.99
C SER A 203 20.64 9.46 -12.22
N TYR A 204 19.38 9.72 -12.60
CA TYR A 204 18.18 9.29 -11.88
C TYR A 204 18.09 9.81 -10.45
N GLN A 205 18.89 10.81 -10.09
CA GLN A 205 18.90 11.37 -8.74
C GLN A 205 17.57 12.09 -8.46
N ILE A 206 16.94 11.70 -7.36
CA ILE A 206 15.66 12.27 -6.93
C ILE A 206 15.92 13.47 -6.00
N THR A 207 15.42 14.62 -6.40
CA THR A 207 15.29 15.83 -5.56
C THR A 207 13.82 16.13 -5.34
N VAL A 208 13.48 16.52 -4.11
CA VAL A 208 12.08 16.63 -3.70
C VAL A 208 11.83 17.99 -3.07
N GLU A 209 10.79 18.64 -3.57
CA GLU A 209 10.25 19.86 -3.03
C GLU A 209 8.90 19.54 -2.38
N LYS A 210 8.79 19.82 -1.07
CA LYS A 210 7.52 19.61 -0.37
C LYS A 210 6.55 20.68 -0.82
N VAL A 211 5.42 20.25 -1.36
CA VAL A 211 4.29 21.17 -1.52
C VAL A 211 3.55 21.14 -0.19
N THR A 212 3.68 22.20 0.59
CA THR A 212 2.65 22.56 1.57
C THR A 212 1.43 23.03 0.79
N VAL A 213 0.76 22.11 0.09
CA VAL A 213 -0.65 22.33 -0.18
C VAL A 213 -1.30 22.26 1.20
N PRO A 214 -2.20 23.20 1.57
CA PRO A 214 -3.12 22.94 2.66
C PRO A 214 -3.96 21.75 2.20
N SER A 215 -3.47 20.55 2.49
CA SER A 215 -4.24 19.35 2.39
C SER A 215 -5.28 19.49 3.49
N ILE A 216 -6.40 20.09 3.11
CA ILE A 216 -7.67 19.78 3.70
C ILE A 216 -7.83 18.28 3.39
N CYS A 217 -7.23 17.44 4.24
CA CYS A 217 -7.89 16.22 4.59
C CYS A 217 -9.23 16.71 5.13
N LYS A 218 -10.27 16.72 4.29
CA LYS A 218 -11.63 17.00 4.72
C LYS A 218 -12.04 15.83 5.61
N THR A 219 -11.52 15.79 6.83
CA THR A 219 -12.28 15.40 8.01
C THR A 219 -13.02 16.64 8.50
N GLU A 220 -13.79 17.25 7.60
CA GLU A 220 -14.88 18.18 7.87
C GLU A 220 -15.91 17.96 6.76
N THR A 221 -16.42 16.74 6.65
CA THR A 221 -17.87 16.65 6.61
C THR A 221 -18.32 16.98 8.03
N GLU A 222 -19.20 17.97 8.19
CA GLU A 222 -20.15 18.00 9.30
C GLU A 222 -20.53 16.56 9.66
N PRO A 223 -20.65 16.19 10.95
CA PRO A 223 -20.93 14.81 11.33
C PRO A 223 -22.10 14.31 10.48
N VAL A 224 -21.81 13.41 9.55
CA VAL A 224 -22.81 12.75 8.74
C VAL A 224 -23.67 12.07 9.76
N LYS A 225 -24.90 12.56 9.90
CA LYS A 225 -25.89 12.04 10.84
C LYS A 225 -25.89 10.53 10.69
N ILE A 226 -25.36 9.85 11.71
CA ILE A 226 -25.19 8.41 11.69
C ILE A 226 -26.60 7.82 11.58
N GLU A 227 -26.96 7.28 10.41
CA GLU A 227 -28.24 6.57 10.18
C GLU A 227 -28.15 5.13 10.72
N THR A 228 -27.64 4.96 11.93
CA THR A 228 -27.77 3.70 12.66
C THR A 228 -29.15 3.66 13.31
N SER A 229 -29.75 2.48 13.41
CA SER A 229 -31.05 2.28 14.06
C SER A 229 -31.05 2.63 15.56
N PHE A 230 -29.88 2.88 16.13
CA PHE A 230 -29.67 3.32 17.50
C PHE A 230 -28.68 4.49 17.52
N ARG A 231 -28.96 5.47 18.36
CA ARG A 231 -28.15 6.68 18.53
C ARG A 231 -27.04 6.40 19.56
N THR A 232 -25.79 6.41 19.12
CA THR A 232 -24.60 6.28 19.98
C THR A 232 -24.08 7.61 20.52
N GLU A 233 -24.52 8.73 19.96
CA GLU A 233 -24.13 10.08 20.38
C GLU A 233 -24.98 10.59 21.55
N ILE A 234 -24.31 10.99 22.63
CA ILE A 234 -24.95 11.68 23.77
C ILE A 234 -25.15 13.16 23.41
N SER A 235 -26.39 13.63 23.51
CA SER A 235 -26.71 15.06 23.35
C SER A 235 -26.16 15.89 24.50
N ALA A 236 -25.97 17.20 24.26
CA ALA A 236 -25.55 18.13 25.31
C ALA A 236 -26.49 18.11 26.54
N GLN A 237 -27.79 17.89 26.32
CA GLN A 237 -28.78 17.79 27.37
C GLN A 237 -28.64 16.48 28.18
N GLU A 238 -28.39 15.36 27.50
CA GLU A 238 -28.14 14.06 28.16
C GLU A 238 -26.81 14.07 28.93
N MET A 239 -25.79 14.77 28.42
CA MET A 239 -24.52 14.96 29.11
C MET A 239 -24.70 15.77 30.38
N GLU A 240 -25.46 16.87 30.32
CA GLU A 240 -25.78 17.69 31.48
C GLU A 240 -26.63 16.92 32.51
N GLN A 241 -27.57 16.08 32.07
CA GLN A 241 -28.33 15.21 32.96
C GLN A 241 -27.46 14.15 33.63
N ARG A 242 -26.55 13.50 32.88
CA ARG A 242 -25.61 12.52 33.44
C ARG A 242 -24.76 13.14 34.55
N ASP A 243 -24.22 14.32 34.29
CA ASP A 243 -23.32 15.00 35.23
C ASP A 243 -24.07 15.54 36.47
N LYS A 244 -25.36 15.89 36.33
CA LYS A 244 -26.22 16.31 37.44
C LYS A 244 -26.87 15.15 38.19
N THR A 245 -26.85 13.93 37.66
CA THR A 245 -27.47 12.78 38.31
C THR A 245 -26.57 12.32 39.45
N PRO A 246 -26.96 12.52 40.72
CA PRO A 246 -26.16 12.07 41.84
C PRO A 246 -26.15 10.54 41.84
N LEU A 247 -24.96 9.94 41.73
CA LEU A 247 -24.84 8.51 41.88
C LEU A 247 -25.14 8.15 43.35
N PRO A 248 -26.00 7.16 43.63
CA PRO A 248 -26.44 6.85 44.99
C PRO A 248 -25.30 6.48 45.95
N TYR A 249 -24.10 6.22 45.44
CA TYR A 249 -22.92 5.82 46.20
C TYR A 249 -21.83 6.91 46.34
N THR A 250 -22.01 8.09 45.72
CA THR A 250 -21.03 9.20 45.80
C THR A 250 -21.35 10.22 46.88
N LEU A 251 -22.29 9.91 47.79
CA LEU A 251 -22.54 10.73 48.97
C LEU A 251 -21.28 10.73 49.85
N ASN A 252 -20.55 11.84 49.80
CA ASN A 252 -19.49 12.25 50.74
C ASN A 252 -20.00 12.11 52.18
N THR A 253 -19.82 10.93 52.74
CA THR A 253 -20.04 10.65 54.14
C THR A 253 -18.70 10.17 54.66
N THR A 254 -18.24 10.79 55.73
CA THR A 254 -17.00 10.53 56.46
C THR A 254 -17.00 9.14 57.15
N ASN A 255 -17.53 8.13 56.48
CA ASN A 255 -17.62 6.75 56.93
C ASN A 255 -16.65 5.93 56.10
N THR A 256 -15.57 5.50 56.74
CA THR A 256 -14.63 4.51 56.21
C THR A 256 -15.28 3.13 56.20
N SER A 257 -16.32 2.92 55.40
CA SER A 257 -16.83 1.57 55.13
C SER A 257 -15.90 0.92 54.10
N LYS A 258 -14.86 0.23 54.58
CA LYS A 258 -14.09 -0.69 53.74
C LYS A 258 -15.02 -1.83 53.33
N ILE A 259 -15.28 -1.94 52.03
CA ILE A 259 -15.91 -3.13 51.47
C ILE A 259 -14.83 -4.23 51.53
N PHE A 260 -15.03 -5.22 52.37
CA PHE A 260 -14.22 -6.43 52.38
C PHE A 260 -14.84 -7.39 51.38
N TYR A 261 -14.24 -7.47 50.19
CA TYR A 261 -14.54 -8.55 49.26
C TYR A 261 -13.89 -9.83 49.79
N GLN A 262 -14.71 -10.83 50.08
CA GLN A 262 -14.26 -12.18 50.35
C GLN A 262 -14.64 -13.00 49.11
N PRO A 263 -13.67 -13.40 48.28
CA PRO A 263 -13.96 -14.24 47.13
C PRO A 263 -14.65 -15.52 47.62
N GLU A 264 -15.83 -15.81 47.10
CA GLU A 264 -16.46 -17.11 47.33
C GLU A 264 -15.84 -18.12 46.35
N ASP A 265 -15.77 -19.40 46.73
CA ASP A 265 -15.19 -20.47 45.88
C ASP A 265 -15.94 -20.65 44.53
N VAL A 266 -17.06 -19.94 44.32
CA VAL A 266 -17.87 -19.91 43.11
C VAL A 266 -17.65 -18.66 42.25
N ASP A 267 -16.85 -17.69 42.70
CA ASP A 267 -16.53 -16.46 41.95
C ASP A 267 -15.50 -16.69 40.81
N ASP A 268 -14.93 -17.89 40.72
CA ASP A 268 -13.89 -18.28 39.74
C ASP A 268 -14.39 -19.22 38.62
N ILE A 269 -15.71 -19.29 38.35
CA ILE A 269 -16.21 -20.13 37.24
C ILE A 269 -17.31 -19.40 36.46
N ASP A 270 -16.88 -18.49 35.58
CA ASP A 270 -17.43 -18.43 34.23
C ASP A 270 -16.26 -18.76 33.28
N GLU A 271 -15.80 -20.02 33.37
CA GLU A 271 -14.82 -20.64 32.44
C GLU A 271 -15.46 -21.03 31.10
N GLU A 272 -16.72 -20.64 30.85
CA GLU A 272 -17.35 -20.83 29.54
C GLU A 272 -16.82 -19.71 28.63
N ASP A 273 -15.63 -19.96 28.05
CA ASP A 273 -15.04 -19.10 27.03
C ASP A 273 -16.06 -18.97 25.89
N PRO A 274 -16.68 -17.79 25.69
CA PRO A 274 -17.75 -17.62 24.70
C PRO A 274 -17.26 -17.80 23.26
N ASP A 275 -15.95 -18.01 23.07
CA ASP A 275 -15.32 -18.32 21.78
C ASP A 275 -15.41 -19.83 21.41
N ASP A 276 -15.74 -20.73 22.33
CA ASP A 276 -15.83 -22.18 22.06
C ASP A 276 -17.00 -22.56 21.11
N ASP A 277 -17.98 -21.66 20.95
CA ASP A 277 -19.14 -21.85 20.06
C ASP A 277 -18.88 -21.37 18.62
N LEU A 278 -17.72 -20.74 18.35
CA LEU A 278 -17.44 -20.06 17.06
C LEU A 278 -16.91 -20.98 15.95
N CYS A 279 -16.95 -22.30 16.16
CA CYS A 279 -16.57 -23.31 15.16
C CYS A 279 -17.79 -24.07 14.64
N ILE A 280 -18.64 -23.40 13.86
CA ILE A 280 -19.72 -24.02 13.05
C ILE A 280 -19.68 -23.47 11.62
#